data_AF-A0A1C5ALG6-F1
#
_entry.id   AF-A0A1C5ALG6-F1
#
_cell.length_a   1.000
_cell.length_b   1.000
_cell.length_c   1.000
_cell.angle_alpha   90.00
_cell.angle_beta   90.00
_cell.angle_gamma   90.00
#
_symmetry.space_group_name_H-M   'P 1'
#
loop_
_entity.id
_entity.type
_entity.pdbx_description
1 polymer ?
#
loop_
_entity_poly.entity_id
_entity_poly.type
_entity_poly.pdbx_seq_one_letter_code
_entity_poly.pdbx_strand_id
1 'polypeptide(L)'
;MMDVCVTRPPAHDHAAEQAVIGAALLNPSVVADLAPTLAPADFHRPAHGRLWETLRAMHAAGEPVDPIALAARLAATGDLAKVGGAPYLHTLTRVTRWSKWPQWQKPQPCGVSAIAAI
;
A
#
# COMPACT_ATOMS: atom_id res chain seq x y z
N MET A 1 36.06 0.07 10.08
CA MET A 1 35.37 0.85 11.14
C MET A 1 35.13 2.26 10.60
N MET A 2 34.10 2.40 9.77
CA MET A 2 33.48 3.69 9.44
C MET A 2 31.99 3.42 9.64
N ASP A 3 31.48 3.96 10.74
CA ASP A 3 30.05 3.94 11.04
C ASP A 3 29.39 4.85 10.01
N VAL A 4 28.83 4.23 8.96
CA VAL A 4 27.90 4.93 8.08
C VAL A 4 26.74 5.31 8.99
N CYS A 5 26.67 6.59 9.34
CA CYS A 5 25.42 7.22 9.73
C CYS A 5 24.49 7.09 8.53
N VAL A 6 23.82 5.94 8.43
CA VAL A 6 22.67 5.74 7.55
C VAL A 6 21.72 6.86 7.94
N THR A 7 21.62 7.89 7.10
CA THR A 7 20.48 8.78 7.14
C THR A 7 19.30 7.89 6.82
N ARG A 8 18.70 7.36 7.88
CA ARG A 8 17.53 6.49 7.83
C ARG A 8 16.53 7.24 6.96
N PRO A 9 16.07 6.67 5.83
CA PRO A 9 14.86 7.22 5.22
C PRO A 9 13.81 7.35 6.32
N PRO A 10 12.88 8.32 6.21
CA PRO A 10 11.82 8.44 7.21
C PRO A 10 11.29 7.03 7.49
N ALA A 11 11.08 6.68 8.77
CA ALA A 11 10.71 5.32 9.17
C ALA A 11 9.46 4.79 8.43
N HIS A 12 8.77 5.68 7.72
CA HIS A 12 7.64 5.43 6.84
C HIS A 12 7.88 6.08 5.48
N ASP A 13 7.78 5.28 4.41
CA ASP A 13 7.88 5.75 3.03
C ASP A 13 6.47 5.80 2.41
N HIS A 14 6.01 7.03 2.15
CA HIS A 14 4.70 7.27 1.54
C HIS A 14 4.57 6.66 0.15
N ALA A 15 5.64 6.70 -0.66
CA ALA A 15 5.61 6.17 -2.02
C ALA A 15 5.50 4.64 -1.99
N ALA A 16 6.14 3.99 -1.01
CA ALA A 16 6.00 2.54 -0.81
C ALA A 16 4.56 2.16 -0.44
N GLU A 17 3.93 2.88 0.50
CA GLU A 17 2.52 2.63 0.86
C GLU A 17 1.56 2.78 -0.34
N GLN A 18 1.76 3.83 -1.13
CA GLN A 18 0.98 4.03 -2.35
C GLN A 18 1.23 2.93 -3.39
N ALA A 19 2.46 2.45 -3.48
CA ALA A 19 2.83 1.40 -4.41
C ALA A 19 2.15 0.07 -4.07
N VAL A 20 2.12 -0.31 -2.78
CA VAL A 20 1.42 -1.52 -2.33
C VAL A 20 -0.07 -1.46 -2.66
N ILE A 21 -0.73 -0.35 -2.33
CA ILE A 21 -2.18 -0.21 -2.57
C ILE A 21 -2.48 -0.18 -4.07
N GLY A 22 -1.72 0.57 -4.85
CA GLY A 22 -1.95 0.60 -6.29
C GLY A 22 -1.66 -0.76 -6.96
N ALA A 23 -0.74 -1.58 -6.42
CA ALA A 23 -0.42 -2.89 -6.96
C ALA A 23 -1.57 -3.86 -6.68
N ALA A 24 -2.12 -3.82 -5.47
CA ALA A 24 -3.33 -4.55 -5.09
C ALA A 24 -4.55 -4.17 -5.94
N LEU A 25 -4.68 -2.89 -6.32
CA LEU A 25 -5.75 -2.41 -7.21
C LEU A 25 -5.60 -2.83 -8.68
N LEU A 26 -4.39 -3.14 -9.12
CA LEU A 26 -4.10 -3.59 -10.49
C LEU A 26 -4.07 -5.12 -10.61
N ASN A 27 -3.62 -5.79 -9.55
CA ASN A 27 -3.57 -7.24 -9.46
C ASN A 27 -4.09 -7.71 -8.08
N PRO A 28 -5.32 -8.25 -8.02
CA PRO A 28 -5.92 -8.75 -6.79
C PRO A 28 -5.09 -9.82 -6.08
N SER A 29 -4.24 -10.59 -6.79
CA SER A 29 -3.40 -11.62 -6.16
C SER A 29 -2.41 -11.04 -5.15
N VAL A 30 -1.99 -9.78 -5.34
CA VAL A 30 -1.11 -9.07 -4.41
C VAL A 30 -1.75 -8.95 -3.02
N VAL A 31 -3.08 -8.85 -2.95
CA VAL A 31 -3.79 -8.84 -1.66
C VAL A 31 -3.64 -10.19 -0.97
N ALA A 32 -3.78 -11.30 -1.70
CA ALA A 32 -3.61 -12.65 -1.14
C ALA A 32 -2.18 -12.88 -0.63
N ASP A 33 -1.18 -12.43 -1.40
CA ASP A 33 0.24 -12.64 -1.08
C ASP A 33 0.67 -11.85 0.16
N LEU A 34 0.16 -10.62 0.33
CA LEU A 34 0.59 -9.70 1.37
C LEU A 34 -0.31 -9.71 2.62
N ALA A 35 -1.60 -10.07 2.51
CA ALA A 35 -2.50 -10.09 3.65
C ALA A 35 -2.03 -10.91 4.89
N PRO A 36 -1.22 -11.98 4.76
CA PRO A 36 -0.67 -12.70 5.91
C PRO A 36 0.43 -11.95 6.67
N THR A 37 1.15 -11.05 6.00
CA THR A 37 2.35 -10.38 6.54
C THR A 37 2.19 -8.87 6.71
N LEU A 38 1.15 -8.28 6.12
CA LEU A 38 0.88 -6.84 6.14
C LEU A 38 -0.48 -6.53 6.76
N ALA A 39 -0.45 -5.91 7.94
CA ALA A 39 -1.65 -5.44 8.64
C ALA A 39 -2.01 -3.99 8.25
N PRO A 40 -3.30 -3.59 8.33
CA PRO A 40 -3.72 -2.21 8.13
C PRO A 40 -3.00 -1.20 9.04
N ALA A 41 -2.60 -1.63 10.25
CA ALA A 41 -1.90 -0.81 11.22
C ALA A 41 -0.42 -0.55 10.88
N ASP A 42 0.15 -1.30 9.92
CA ASP A 42 1.53 -1.11 9.47
C ASP A 42 1.68 0.11 8.55
N PHE A 43 0.58 0.58 7.97
CA PHE A 43 0.54 1.81 7.20
C PHE A 43 0.62 3.01 8.14
N HIS A 44 1.56 3.92 7.87
CA HIS A 44 1.70 5.15 8.64
C HIS A 44 0.52 6.08 8.44
N ARG A 45 -0.05 6.11 7.22
CA ARG A 45 -1.25 6.91 6.95
C ARG A 45 -2.50 6.10 7.29
N PRO A 46 -3.35 6.59 8.22
CA PRO A 46 -4.61 5.91 8.54
C PRO A 46 -5.51 5.72 7.33
N ALA A 47 -5.46 6.65 6.37
CA ALA A 47 -6.17 6.53 5.09
C ALA A 47 -5.73 5.28 4.31
N HIS A 48 -4.43 5.00 4.24
CA HIS A 48 -3.90 3.82 3.56
C HIS A 48 -4.23 2.53 4.31
N GLY A 49 -4.15 2.55 5.64
CA GLY A 49 -4.62 1.44 6.47
C GLY A 49 -6.09 1.10 6.19
N ARG A 50 -6.96 2.11 6.10
CA ARG A 50 -8.39 1.92 5.78
C ARG A 50 -8.60 1.36 4.37
N LEU A 51 -7.83 1.82 3.40
CA LEU A 51 -7.85 1.27 2.04
C LEU A 51 -7.46 -0.20 2.04
N TRP A 52 -6.36 -0.56 2.72
CA TRP A 52 -5.88 -1.93 2.83
C TRP A 52 -6.86 -2.85 3.54
N GLU A 53 -7.45 -2.40 4.64
CA GLU A 53 -8.50 -3.12 5.35
C GLU A 53 -9.68 -3.44 4.45
N THR A 54 -10.13 -2.45 3.68
CA THR A 54 -11.26 -2.60 2.74
C THR A 54 -10.91 -3.57 1.62
N LEU A 55 -9.71 -3.46 1.03
CA LEU A 55 -9.22 -4.38 -0.01
C LEU A 55 -9.17 -5.84 0.49
N ARG A 56 -8.69 -6.06 1.71
CA ARG A 56 -8.67 -7.39 2.34
C ARG A 56 -10.08 -7.94 2.53
N ALA A 57 -11.01 -7.11 2.99
CA ALA A 57 -12.40 -7.52 3.19
C ALA A 57 -13.10 -7.87 1.88
N MET A 58 -12.90 -7.05 0.83
CA MET A 58 -13.43 -7.30 -0.51
C MET A 58 -12.87 -8.61 -1.09
N HIS A 59 -11.54 -8.79 -1.01
CA HIS A 59 -10.88 -10.02 -1.45
C HIS A 59 -11.41 -11.25 -0.71
N ALA A 60 -11.55 -11.18 0.62
CA ALA A 60 -12.08 -12.29 1.43
C ALA A 60 -13.55 -12.62 1.11
N ALA A 61 -14.33 -11.62 0.69
CA ALA A 61 -15.71 -11.79 0.26
C ALA A 61 -15.86 -12.27 -1.20
N GLY A 62 -14.75 -12.41 -1.95
CA GLY A 62 -14.79 -12.69 -3.38
C GLY A 62 -15.35 -11.54 -4.22
N GLU A 63 -15.35 -10.31 -3.67
CA GLU A 63 -15.76 -9.11 -4.38
C GLU A 63 -14.65 -8.63 -5.34
N PRO A 64 -14.99 -7.93 -6.44
CA PRO A 64 -13.99 -7.35 -7.34
C PRO A 64 -13.05 -6.39 -6.61
N VAL A 65 -11.74 -6.57 -6.78
CA VAL A 65 -10.70 -5.73 -6.17
C VAL A 65 -10.13 -4.80 -7.24
N ASP A 66 -10.83 -3.68 -7.46
CA ASP A 66 -10.45 -2.65 -8.43
C ASP A 66 -10.85 -1.24 -7.92
N PRO A 67 -10.35 -0.14 -8.52
CA PRO A 67 -10.61 1.21 -8.03
C PRO A 67 -12.09 1.61 -8.02
N ILE A 68 -12.90 1.10 -8.95
CA ILE A 68 -14.32 1.43 -9.06
C ILE A 68 -15.09 0.71 -7.95
N ALA A 69 -14.86 -0.59 -7.80
CA ALA A 69 -15.47 -1.39 -6.74
C ALA A 69 -15.08 -0.87 -5.35
N LEU A 70 -13.81 -0.51 -5.16
CA LEU A 70 -13.32 0.07 -3.90
C LEU A 70 -13.99 1.41 -3.61
N ALA A 71 -14.12 2.30 -4.61
CA ALA A 71 -14.80 3.58 -4.45
C ALA A 71 -16.27 3.38 -4.01
N ALA A 72 -16.97 2.43 -4.62
CA ALA A 72 -18.35 2.10 -4.25
C ALA A 72 -18.44 1.56 -2.82
N ARG A 73 -17.53 0.66 -2.42
CA ARG A 73 -17.47 0.09 -1.06
C ARG A 73 -17.26 1.20 -0.01
N LEU A 74 -16.31 2.08 -0.26
CA LEU A 74 -15.98 3.20 0.64
C LEU A 74 -17.06 4.28 0.66
N ALA A 75 -17.78 4.47 -0.45
CA ALA A 75 -18.94 5.36 -0.49
C ALA A 75 -20.06 4.82 0.40
N ALA A 76 -20.33 3.51 0.34
CA ALA A 76 -21.34 2.85 1.15
C ALA A 76 -21.03 2.91 2.66
N THR A 77 -19.75 2.91 3.06
CA THR A 77 -19.34 3.07 4.47
C THR A 77 -19.15 4.52 4.91
N GLY A 78 -19.27 5.49 4.00
CA GLY A 78 -19.03 6.91 4.29
C GLY A 78 -17.54 7.26 4.51
N ASP A 79 -16.62 6.40 4.10
CA ASP A 79 -15.17 6.60 4.26
C ASP A 79 -14.48 7.17 3.03
N LEU A 80 -15.15 7.20 1.86
CA LEU A 80 -14.56 7.65 0.60
C LEU A 80 -13.93 9.04 0.70
N ALA A 81 -14.60 9.99 1.35
CA ALA A 81 -14.06 11.34 1.55
C ALA A 81 -12.82 11.35 2.47
N LYS A 82 -12.77 10.44 3.46
CA LYS A 82 -11.68 10.37 4.46
C LYS A 82 -10.38 9.85 3.86
N VAL A 83 -10.45 9.06 2.79
CA VAL A 83 -9.28 8.51 2.10
C VAL A 83 -8.80 9.37 0.92
N GLY A 84 -9.39 10.56 0.71
CA GLY A 84 -9.02 11.46 -0.39
C GLY A 84 -9.92 11.38 -1.63
N GLY A 85 -11.00 10.59 -1.58
CA GLY A 85 -11.99 10.50 -2.64
C GLY A 85 -11.59 9.63 -3.84
N ALA A 86 -12.53 9.48 -4.78
CA ALA A 86 -12.31 8.73 -6.02
C ALA A 86 -11.07 9.19 -6.84
N PRO A 87 -10.74 10.50 -6.93
CA PRO A 87 -9.53 10.94 -7.64
C PRO A 87 -8.23 10.39 -7.03
N TYR A 88 -8.22 10.16 -5.72
CA TYR A 88 -7.05 9.61 -5.05
C TYR A 88 -6.79 8.15 -5.44
N LEU A 89 -7.86 7.34 -5.54
CA LEU A 89 -7.75 5.95 -6.01
C LEU A 89 -7.18 5.85 -7.43
N HIS A 90 -7.60 6.75 -8.32
CA HIS A 90 -7.01 6.87 -9.67
C HIS A 90 -5.55 7.33 -9.65
N THR A 91 -5.15 8.09 -8.64
CA THR A 91 -3.74 8.49 -8.48
C THR A 91 -2.91 7.27 -8.11
N LEU A 92 -3.37 6.45 -7.15
CA LEU A 92 -2.68 5.25 -6.68
C LEU A 92 -2.35 4.27 -7.81
N THR A 93 -3.28 4.05 -8.75
CA THR A 93 -3.03 3.18 -9.92
C THR A 93 -2.04 3.73 -10.93
N ARG A 94 -1.77 5.05 -10.91
CA ARG A 94 -0.78 5.69 -11.78
C ARG A 94 0.61 5.71 -11.17
N VAL A 95 0.70 5.75 -9.84
CA VAL A 95 2.00 5.75 -9.14
C VAL A 95 2.66 4.37 -9.20
N THR A 96 1.89 3.30 -9.39
CA THR A 96 2.36 1.91 -9.44
C THR A 96 2.96 1.44 -10.75
N ARG A 97 3.12 2.36 -11.71
CA ARG A 97 4.05 2.16 -12.81
C ARG A 97 5.47 2.16 -12.22
N TRP A 98 5.90 0.96 -11.82
CA TRP A 98 7.20 0.50 -11.34
C TRP A 98 8.42 0.96 -12.16
N SER A 99 8.23 1.66 -13.29
CA SER A 99 9.28 1.99 -14.26
C SER A 99 10.30 3.05 -13.79
N LYS A 100 10.29 3.46 -12.52
CA LYS A 100 11.19 4.48 -11.96
C LYS A 100 11.64 4.14 -10.53
N TRP A 101 11.99 2.88 -10.27
CA TRP A 101 12.82 2.54 -9.10
C TRP A 101 14.31 2.56 -9.48
N PRO A 102 15.12 3.57 -9.11
CA PRO A 102 16.56 3.43 -9.14
C PRO A 102 17.05 2.92 -7.77
N GLN A 103 17.65 1.71 -7.78
CA GLN A 103 18.78 1.23 -6.95
C GLN A 103 18.66 0.52 -5.58
N TRP A 104 17.49 0.17 -5.04
CA TRP A 104 17.44 -0.59 -3.76
C TRP A 104 17.52 -2.12 -3.91
N GLN A 105 18.58 -2.64 -4.52
CA GLN A 105 18.99 -4.04 -4.42
C GLN A 105 20.21 -4.18 -3.50
N LYS A 106 20.09 -3.76 -2.22
CA LYS A 106 21.15 -3.96 -1.23
C LYS A 106 20.64 -4.78 -0.03
N PRO A 107 21.46 -5.67 0.53
CA PRO A 107 21.07 -6.56 1.62
C PRO A 107 20.59 -5.76 2.83
N GLN A 108 19.46 -6.16 3.41
CA GLN A 108 18.85 -5.49 4.56
C GLN A 108 19.44 -6.04 5.87
N PRO A 109 19.98 -5.21 6.78
CA PRO A 109 20.32 -5.65 8.12
C PRO A 109 19.05 -5.84 8.98
N CYS A 110 19.16 -6.69 10.00
CA CYS A 110 18.07 -7.16 10.85
C CYS A 110 17.22 -6.00 11.41
N GLY A 111 15.92 -6.00 11.11
CA GLY A 111 14.95 -5.09 11.75
C GLY A 111 14.16 -4.15 10.82
N VAL A 112 14.15 -4.36 9.50
CA VAL A 112 13.32 -3.57 8.58
C VAL A 112 11.88 -4.10 8.50
N SER A 113 10.90 -3.18 8.51
CA SER A 113 9.47 -3.48 8.39
C SER A 113 9.11 -3.99 6.99
N ALA A 114 8.12 -4.88 6.90
CA ALA A 114 7.73 -5.62 5.70
C ALA A 114 7.34 -4.73 4.50
N ILE A 115 6.86 -3.50 4.73
CA ILE A 115 6.49 -2.55 3.64
C ILE A 115 7.72 -2.01 2.90
N ALA A 116 8.91 -2.02 3.51
CA ALA A 116 10.15 -1.59 2.84
C ALA A 116 10.78 -2.69 1.97
N ALA A 117 10.19 -3.88 1.92
CA ALA A 117 10.76 -5.08 1.27
C ALA A 117 9.93 -5.61 0.07
N ILE A 118 8.88 -4.90 -0.35
CA ILE A 118 7.99 -5.24 -1.48
C ILE A 118 8.20 -4.22 -2.60
#